data_AF-A0A9E8SHC6-F1
#
_entry.id   AF-A0A9E8SHC6-F1
#
_cell.length_a   1.000
_cell.length_b   1.000
_cell.length_c   1.000
_cell.angle_alpha   90.00
_cell.angle_beta   90.00
_cell.angle_gamma   90.00
#
_symmetry.space_group_name_H-M   'P 1'
#
loop_
_entity.id
_entity.type
_entity.pdbx_description
1 polymer ?
#
loop_
_entity_poly.entity_id
_entity_poly.type
_entity_poly.pdbx_seq_one_letter_code
_entity_poly.pdbx_strand_id
1 'polypeptide(L)' 'MPKKAGNTTFKVGRDAGTGKFIPVKVAQRRTSTAVVETIKVPKKK' A
#
# COMPACT_ATOMS: atom_id res chain seq x y z
N MET A 1 13.93 -14.93 -14.34
CA MET A 1 14.27 -13.93 -13.30
C MET A 1 13.75 -14.41 -11.95
N PRO A 2 14.61 -14.86 -11.01
CA PRO A 2 14.16 -15.16 -9.66
C PRO A 2 13.81 -13.86 -8.93
N LYS A 3 12.55 -13.69 -8.48
CA LYS A 3 12.18 -12.59 -7.57
C LYS A 3 12.96 -12.78 -6.27
N LYS A 4 13.99 -11.95 -6.06
CA LYS A 4 14.82 -11.93 -4.85
C LYS A 4 13.90 -11.80 -3.63
N ALA A 5 13.82 -12.84 -2.81
CA ALA A 5 13.03 -12.88 -1.57
C ALA A 5 13.72 -12.05 -0.45
N GLY A 6 13.82 -10.74 -0.70
CA GLY A 6 14.26 -9.72 0.26
C GLY A 6 13.12 -8.72 0.45
N ASN A 7 12.72 -8.49 1.70
CA ASN A 7 11.75 -7.49 2.18
C ASN A 7 10.78 -6.95 1.11
N THR A 8 9.73 -7.71 0.80
CA THR A 8 8.72 -7.29 -0.17
C THR A 8 7.94 -6.10 0.40
N THR A 9 8.09 -4.92 -0.19
CA THR A 9 7.25 -3.77 0.13
C THR A 9 6.15 -3.63 -0.92
N PHE A 10 4.94 -3.27 -0.52
CA PHE A 10 3.87 -2.95 -1.46
C PHE A 10 3.17 -1.65 -1.05
N LYS A 11 2.58 -0.97 -2.03
CA LYS A 11 1.80 0.26 -1.81
C LYS A 11 0.33 -0.08 -1.69
N VAL A 12 -0.36 0.57 -0.76
CA VAL A 12 -1.82 0.47 -0.59
C VAL A 12 -2.41 1.87 -0.39
N GLY A 13 -3.60 2.10 -0.92
CA GLY A 13 -4.37 3.29 -0.57
C GLY A 13 -5.12 3.05 0.74
N ARG A 14 -5.19 4.05 1.59
CA ARG A 14 -6.00 4.04 2.81
C ARG A 14 -6.89 5.27 2.80
N ASP A 15 -8.19 5.05 2.86
CA ASP A 15 -9.17 6.13 2.96
C ASP A 15 -9.08 6.76 4.36
N ALA A 16 -8.88 8.08 4.41
CA ALA A 16 -8.65 8.81 5.66
C ALA A 16 -9.93 9.02 6.47
N GLY A 17 -11.11 8.99 5.81
CA GLY A 17 -12.39 9.17 6.48
C GLY A 17 -12.93 7.88 7.10
N THR A 18 -12.72 6.75 6.42
CA THR A 18 -13.29 5.44 6.83
C THR A 18 -12.25 4.44 7.34
N GLY A 19 -10.96 4.70 7.11
CA GLY A 19 -9.87 3.79 7.46
C GLY A 19 -9.76 2.55 6.56
N LYS A 20 -10.63 2.42 5.55
CA LYS A 20 -10.67 1.25 4.65
C LYS A 20 -9.50 1.29 3.66
N PHE A 21 -9.01 0.10 3.31
CA PHE A 21 -8.04 -0.03 2.23
C PHE A 21 -8.71 0.12 0.88
N ILE A 22 -8.14 0.99 0.04
CA ILE A 22 -8.57 1.25 -1.32
C ILE A 22 -7.39 1.03 -2.29
N PRO A 23 -7.67 0.78 -3.58
CA PRO A 23 -6.59 0.66 -4.56
C PRO A 23 -5.76 1.94 -4.63
N VAL A 24 -4.44 1.80 -4.81
CA VAL A 24 -3.51 2.95 -4.91
C VAL A 24 -3.97 3.96 -5.97
N LYS A 25 -4.47 3.49 -7.11
CA LYS A 25 -4.99 4.37 -8.17
C LYS A 25 -6.18 5.22 -7.71
N VAL A 26 -7.02 4.69 -6.83
CA VAL A 26 -8.17 5.42 -6.27
C VAL A 26 -7.67 6.45 -5.26
N ALA A 27 -6.73 6.08 -4.39
CA ALA A 27 -6.11 7.01 -3.45
C ALA A 27 -5.37 8.15 -4.15
N GLN A 28 -4.65 7.86 -5.23
CA GLN A 28 -3.97 8.87 -6.06
C GLN A 28 -4.95 9.83 -6.76
N ARG A 29 -6.17 9.39 -7.08
CA ARG A 29 -7.21 10.26 -7.65
C ARG A 29 -7.95 11.06 -6.58
N ARG A 30 -8.04 10.54 -5.36
CA ARG A 30 -8.73 11.14 -4.21
C ARG A 30 -7.75 11.54 -3.11
N THR A 31 -6.69 12.27 -3.47
CA THR A 31 -5.63 12.69 -2.53
C THR A 31 -6.15 13.49 -1.34
N SER A 32 -7.28 14.19 -1.50
CA SER A 32 -7.91 14.95 -0.42
C SER A 32 -8.55 14.07 0.66
N THR A 33 -8.95 12.84 0.35
CA THR A 33 -9.67 11.94 1.29
C THR A 33 -8.98 10.59 1.48
N ALA A 34 -7.85 10.35 0.81
CA ALA A 34 -7.13 9.09 0.91
C ALA A 34 -5.61 9.30 0.82
N VAL A 35 -4.88 8.43 1.50
CA VAL A 35 -3.42 8.44 1.62
C VAL A 35 -2.87 7.18 0.97
N VAL A 36 -1.69 7.27 0.35
CA VAL A 36 -0.97 6.08 -0.16
C VAL A 36 0.11 5.71 0.86
N GLU A 37 -0.04 4.54 1.48
CA GLU A 37 0.92 3.99 2.43
C GLU A 37 1.79 2.92 1.77
N THR A 38 3.03 2.78 2.25
CA THR A 38 3.93 1.70 1.82
C THR A 38 4.11 0.71 2.97
N ILE A 39 3.60 -0.50 2.79
CA ILE A 39 3.66 -1.56 3.79
C ILE A 39 4.88 -2.44 3.50
N LYS A 40 5.70 -2.66 4.53
CA LYS A 40 6.83 -3.58 4.48
C LYS A 40 6.36 -4.96 4.95
N VAL A 41 6.46 -5.98 4.10
CA VAL A 41 6.19 -7.37 4.48
C VAL A 41 7.49 -7.96 5.04
N PRO A 42 7.53 -8.33 6.33
CA PRO A 42 8.67 -9.02 6.88
C PRO A 42 8.80 -10.40 6.23
N LYS A 43 10.04 -10.82 5.97
CA LYS A 43 10.31 -12.18 5.51
C LYS A 43 9.88 -13.16 6.61
N LYS A 44 9.01 -14.11 6.27
CA LYS A 44 8.67 -15.22 7.18
C LYS A 44 9.97 -15.97 7.47
N LYS A 45 10.37 -16.02 8.76
CA LYS A 45 11.54 -16.78 9.22
C LYS A 45 11.29 -18.28 9.03
#